data_AF-A0A1F3SHN3-F1
#
_entry.id   AF-A0A1F3SHN3-F1
#
_cell.length_a   1.000
_cell.length_b   1.000
_cell.length_c   1.000
_cell.angle_alpha   90.00
_cell.angle_beta   90.00
_cell.angle_gamma   90.00
#
_symmetry.space_group_name_H-M   'P 1'
#
loop_
_entity.id
_entity.type
_entity.pdbx_description
1 polymer ?
#
loop_
_entity_poly.entity_id
_entity_poly.type
_entity_poly.pdbx_seq_one_letter_code
_entity_poly.pdbx_strand_id
1 'polypeptide(L)'
;MIQLLQLSIFFALLCLADSAHASKKIISSSKPLPTEFILLLESVQRDDLSDKSKVQFEQWIISLDESFGVLTKDEIFFLCKAEIYKAILKKYRNSETDLKKFNLYFLKTAVAKVEQVNREKVALSLFSKWMIQALLSDLKSLLTAPQNLNFITFVQNGTDVTSPAFIIWSKKMKMVAPWVDLFINSVDSEFESIVRPIQLEALQTIAIYADLLLKQSRFKDAWPKKKSTLTGLSFFNWKELQETKEPAIIANEPLLPQGSGSSEAPPAAWTPKDTPDAITSSKLPPNYPTPNPDYLPPDRLPQPVNDWIQAQ
;
A
#
# COMPACT_ATOMS: atom_id res chain seq x y z
N MET A 1 27.47 -51.15 27.94
CA MET A 1 27.33 -50.67 26.54
C MET A 1 25.89 -50.30 26.20
N ILE A 2 24.89 -51.15 26.48
CA ILE A 2 23.47 -50.87 26.17
C ILE A 2 22.92 -49.62 26.89
N GLN A 3 23.27 -49.40 28.16
CA GLN A 3 22.79 -48.22 28.92
C GLN A 3 23.33 -46.88 28.41
N LEU A 4 24.56 -46.85 27.87
CA LEU A 4 25.15 -45.63 27.26
C LEU A 4 24.45 -45.25 25.95
N LEU A 5 24.06 -46.25 25.15
CA LEU A 5 23.32 -46.05 23.91
C LEU A 5 21.91 -45.51 24.18
N GLN A 6 21.22 -46.03 25.20
CA GLN A 6 19.89 -45.53 25.60
C GLN A 6 19.94 -44.08 26.09
N LEU A 7 20.98 -43.71 26.85
CA LEU A 7 21.16 -42.34 27.32
C LEU A 7 21.43 -41.36 26.16
N SER A 8 22.23 -41.75 25.16
CA SER A 8 22.49 -40.90 23.99
C SER A 8 21.26 -40.70 23.11
N ILE A 9 20.42 -41.74 22.95
CA ILE A 9 19.16 -41.63 22.19
C ILE A 9 18.17 -40.72 22.93
N PHE A 10 18.06 -40.85 24.26
CA PHE A 10 17.20 -39.98 25.06
C PHE A 10 17.67 -38.51 25.00
N PHE A 11 18.97 -38.26 25.05
CA PHE A 11 19.53 -36.91 24.93
C PHE A 11 19.30 -36.32 23.53
N ALA A 12 19.48 -37.11 22.46
CA ALA A 12 19.16 -36.69 21.11
C ALA A 12 17.66 -36.38 20.93
N LEU A 13 16.77 -37.19 21.52
CA LEU A 13 15.33 -36.94 21.51
C LEU A 13 14.95 -35.67 22.31
N LEU A 14 15.63 -35.40 23.43
CA LEU A 14 15.47 -34.15 24.19
C LEU A 14 15.92 -32.93 23.39
N CYS A 15 17.08 -32.99 22.73
CA CYS A 15 17.55 -31.91 21.87
C CYS A 15 16.62 -31.69 20.66
N LEU A 16 16.06 -32.77 20.10
CA LEU A 16 15.08 -32.68 19.01
C LEU A 16 13.74 -32.10 19.50
N ALA A 17 13.28 -32.48 20.69
CA ALA A 17 12.08 -31.93 21.31
C ALA A 17 12.23 -30.44 21.64
N ASP A 18 13.38 -30.01 22.17
CA ASP A 18 13.68 -28.59 22.40
C ASP A 18 13.76 -27.81 21.08
N SER A 19 14.33 -28.40 20.02
CA SER A 19 14.34 -27.76 18.70
C SER A 19 12.95 -27.63 18.09
N ALA A 20 12.05 -28.59 18.38
CA ALA A 20 10.65 -28.54 17.95
C ALA A 20 9.82 -27.51 18.73
N HIS A 21 10.26 -27.13 19.94
CA HIS A 21 9.62 -26.11 20.78
C HIS A 21 10.28 -24.73 20.72
N ALA A 22 11.21 -24.51 19.78
CA ALA A 22 11.73 -23.18 19.50
C ALA A 22 10.60 -22.29 18.96
N SER A 23 9.92 -21.57 19.86
CA SER A 23 8.86 -20.62 19.50
C SER A 23 9.41 -19.62 18.47
N LYS A 24 8.85 -19.63 17.26
CA LYS A 24 9.25 -18.70 16.20
C LYS A 24 9.06 -17.27 16.73
N LYS A 25 10.13 -16.49 16.83
CA LYS A 25 10.03 -15.08 17.25
C LYS A 25 9.63 -14.24 16.05
N ILE A 26 8.65 -13.38 16.23
CA ILE A 26 8.20 -12.41 15.22
C ILE A 26 8.41 -10.98 15.74
N ILE A 27 8.74 -10.09 14.82
CA ILE A 27 8.85 -8.67 15.03
C ILE A 27 7.44 -8.10 15.06
N SER A 28 7.15 -7.33 16.11
CA SER A 28 5.88 -6.65 16.32
C SER A 28 6.12 -5.21 16.76
N SER A 29 5.18 -4.32 16.49
CA SER A 29 5.32 -2.92 16.90
C SER A 29 4.95 -2.70 18.37
N SER A 30 5.65 -1.78 19.03
CA SER A 30 5.25 -1.22 20.33
C SER A 30 4.14 -0.17 20.21
N LYS A 31 4.08 0.53 19.08
CA LYS A 31 3.15 1.62 18.78
C LYS A 31 2.09 1.18 17.76
N PRO A 32 0.92 1.86 17.69
CA PRO A 32 -0.08 1.53 16.69
C PRO A 32 0.47 1.75 15.27
N LEU A 33 0.28 0.76 14.41
CA LEU A 33 0.58 0.80 12.97
C LEU A 33 -0.69 0.50 12.17
N PRO A 34 -0.73 0.86 10.87
CA PRO A 34 -1.81 0.44 9.99
C PRO A 34 -1.92 -1.08 9.93
N THR A 35 -3.15 -1.60 9.95
CA THR A 35 -3.43 -3.04 9.94
C THR A 35 -2.77 -3.72 8.74
N GLU A 36 -2.87 -3.11 7.56
CA GLU A 36 -2.26 -3.62 6.33
C GLU A 36 -0.74 -3.80 6.43
N PHE A 37 -0.06 -2.89 7.14
CA PHE A 37 1.37 -2.97 7.35
C PHE A 37 1.74 -4.07 8.36
N ILE A 38 0.93 -4.23 9.41
CA ILE A 38 1.09 -5.33 10.37
C ILE A 38 0.97 -6.67 9.65
N LEU A 39 -0.09 -6.83 8.84
CA LEU A 39 -0.33 -8.06 8.07
C LEU A 39 0.78 -8.31 7.04
N LEU A 40 1.27 -7.24 6.38
CA LEU A 40 2.41 -7.31 5.47
C LEU A 40 3.66 -7.84 6.18
N LEU A 41 4.02 -7.20 7.30
CA LEU A 41 5.20 -7.53 8.09
C LEU A 41 5.13 -8.96 8.63
N GLU A 42 3.97 -9.39 9.12
CA GLU A 42 3.77 -10.77 9.57
C GLU A 42 3.89 -11.78 8.44
N SER A 43 3.33 -11.47 7.26
CA SER A 43 3.36 -12.38 6.11
C SER A 43 4.79 -12.61 5.62
N VAL A 44 5.58 -11.55 5.47
CA VAL A 44 7.00 -11.64 5.05
C VAL A 44 7.86 -12.44 6.05
N GLN A 45 7.58 -12.35 7.35
CA GLN A 45 8.32 -13.09 8.38
C GLN A 45 7.96 -14.58 8.47
N ARG A 46 6.74 -14.94 8.05
CA ARG A 46 6.30 -16.33 8.04
C ARG A 46 6.89 -17.09 6.86
N ASP A 47 7.20 -16.39 5.78
CA ASP A 47 7.80 -16.95 4.57
C ASP A 47 9.23 -17.46 4.74
N ASP A 48 9.56 -18.52 4.01
CA ASP A 48 10.93 -19.03 3.89
C ASP A 48 11.74 -18.14 2.95
N LEU A 49 12.34 -17.11 3.52
CA LEU A 49 13.23 -16.19 2.80
C LEU A 49 14.59 -16.85 2.52
N SER A 50 15.16 -16.59 1.34
CA SER A 50 16.56 -16.92 1.05
C SER A 50 17.49 -16.17 2.00
N ASP A 51 18.71 -16.66 2.25
CA ASP A 51 19.64 -16.00 3.18
C ASP A 51 19.95 -14.55 2.76
N LYS A 52 20.07 -14.30 1.46
CA LYS A 52 20.21 -12.94 0.92
C LYS A 52 18.99 -12.07 1.23
N SER A 53 17.79 -12.60 1.04
CA SER A 53 16.53 -11.90 1.32
C SER A 53 16.34 -11.66 2.81
N LYS A 54 16.79 -12.57 3.69
CA LYS A 54 16.78 -12.38 5.15
C LYS A 54 17.63 -11.20 5.56
N VAL A 55 18.87 -11.12 5.06
CA VAL A 55 19.76 -9.98 5.36
C VAL A 55 19.15 -8.66 4.90
N GLN A 56 18.53 -8.63 3.71
CA GLN A 56 17.85 -7.42 3.22
C GLN A 56 16.64 -7.05 4.06
N PHE A 57 15.81 -8.04 4.42
CA PHE A 57 14.67 -7.85 5.31
C PHE A 57 15.11 -7.26 6.65
N GLU A 58 16.14 -7.82 7.28
CA GLU A 58 16.71 -7.31 8.52
C GLU A 58 17.17 -5.86 8.41
N GLN A 59 17.83 -5.49 7.30
CA GLN A 59 18.23 -4.11 7.03
C GLN A 59 17.03 -3.17 6.91
N TRP A 60 15.95 -3.60 6.25
CA TRP A 60 14.72 -2.81 6.17
C TRP A 60 14.09 -2.62 7.54
N ILE A 61 14.06 -3.65 8.39
CA ILE A 61 13.53 -3.54 9.76
C ILE A 61 14.33 -2.56 10.60
N ILE A 62 15.67 -2.60 10.52
CA ILE A 62 16.53 -1.65 11.25
C ILE A 62 16.24 -0.21 10.78
N SER A 63 16.20 0.02 9.47
CA SER A 63 15.88 1.33 8.88
C SER A 63 14.49 1.84 9.30
N LEU A 64 13.49 0.95 9.31
CA LEU A 64 12.14 1.26 9.75
C LEU A 64 12.07 1.56 11.24
N ASP A 65 12.82 0.84 12.08
CA ASP A 65 12.87 1.09 13.52
C ASP A 65 13.40 2.50 13.82
N GLU A 66 14.51 2.86 13.17
CA GLU A 66 15.12 4.19 13.27
C GLU A 66 14.16 5.28 12.78
N SER A 67 13.54 5.06 11.62
CA SER A 67 12.62 6.01 10.99
C SER A 67 11.34 6.21 11.79
N PHE A 68 10.66 5.12 12.15
CA PHE A 68 9.38 5.19 12.85
C PHE A 68 9.53 5.63 14.32
N GLY A 69 10.74 5.51 14.88
CA GLY A 69 11.07 6.12 16.17
C GLY A 69 10.87 7.64 16.21
N VAL A 70 11.05 8.31 15.07
CA VAL A 70 11.03 9.78 14.93
C VAL A 70 9.77 10.28 14.22
N LEU A 71 9.31 9.59 13.19
CA LEU A 71 8.15 9.99 12.41
C LEU A 71 6.87 10.04 13.27
N THR A 72 5.97 10.96 12.95
CA THR A 72 4.66 11.03 13.59
C THR A 72 3.77 9.87 13.15
N LYS A 73 2.75 9.55 13.95
CA LYS A 73 1.78 8.50 13.63
C LYS A 73 1.14 8.73 12.25
N ASP A 74 0.72 9.96 11.96
CA ASP A 74 0.01 10.26 10.71
C ASP A 74 0.91 10.08 9.48
N GLU A 75 2.20 10.41 9.59
CA GLU A 75 3.18 10.18 8.54
C GLU A 75 3.44 8.70 8.31
N ILE A 76 3.58 7.92 9.39
CA ILE A 76 3.73 6.47 9.32
C ILE A 76 2.49 5.86 8.65
N PHE A 77 1.30 6.27 9.08
CA PHE A 77 0.04 5.78 8.51
C PHE A 77 -0.07 6.13 7.03
N PHE A 78 0.11 7.40 6.67
CA PHE A 78 0.06 7.86 5.29
C PHE A 78 1.06 7.11 4.41
N LEU A 79 2.33 7.03 4.83
CA LEU A 79 3.39 6.37 4.08
C LEU A 79 3.06 4.89 3.85
N CYS A 80 2.76 4.14 4.91
CA CYS A 80 2.50 2.72 4.81
C CYS A 80 1.29 2.44 3.92
N LYS A 81 0.16 3.12 4.17
CA LYS A 81 -1.06 2.93 3.38
C LYS A 81 -0.80 3.27 1.90
N ALA A 82 -0.19 4.42 1.63
CA ALA A 82 0.04 4.88 0.26
C ALA A 82 0.94 3.92 -0.52
N GLU A 83 2.05 3.48 0.04
CA GLU A 83 3.00 2.62 -0.67
C GLU A 83 2.49 1.19 -0.82
N ILE A 84 1.77 0.64 0.18
CA ILE A 84 1.10 -0.67 0.04
C ILE A 84 0.07 -0.61 -1.10
N TYR A 85 -0.77 0.42 -1.13
CA TYR A 85 -1.85 0.50 -2.13
C TYR A 85 -1.28 0.75 -3.51
N LYS A 86 -0.24 1.59 -3.63
CA LYS A 86 0.50 1.76 -4.90
C LYS A 86 1.09 0.44 -5.38
N ALA A 87 1.76 -0.32 -4.50
CA ALA A 87 2.37 -1.59 -4.87
C ALA A 87 1.34 -2.59 -5.42
N ILE A 88 0.20 -2.74 -4.73
CA ILE A 88 -0.92 -3.61 -5.17
C ILE A 88 -1.46 -3.14 -6.53
N LEU A 89 -1.76 -1.85 -6.67
CA LEU A 89 -2.48 -1.32 -7.83
C LEU A 89 -1.58 -1.13 -9.06
N LYS A 90 -0.26 -0.97 -8.89
CA LYS A 90 0.72 -0.77 -9.97
C LYS A 90 0.74 -1.94 -10.95
N LYS A 91 0.55 -3.18 -10.48
CA LYS A 91 0.64 -4.40 -11.30
C LYS A 91 -0.37 -4.44 -12.45
N TYR A 92 -1.59 -3.98 -12.22
CA TYR A 92 -2.67 -4.00 -13.22
C TYR A 92 -3.10 -2.61 -13.69
N ARG A 93 -2.28 -1.57 -13.46
CA ARG A 93 -2.60 -0.19 -13.84
C ARG A 93 -3.05 -0.02 -15.29
N ASN A 94 -2.44 -0.77 -16.21
CA ASN A 94 -2.70 -0.70 -17.65
C ASN A 94 -3.38 -1.99 -18.18
N SER A 95 -4.07 -2.73 -17.34
CA SER A 95 -4.73 -3.96 -17.77
C SER A 95 -5.88 -3.68 -18.73
N GLU A 96 -5.86 -4.31 -19.90
CA GLU A 96 -6.95 -4.30 -20.88
C GLU A 96 -8.04 -5.33 -20.53
N THR A 97 -8.43 -5.38 -19.26
CA THR A 97 -9.42 -6.35 -18.84
C THR A 97 -10.80 -5.98 -19.39
N ASP A 98 -11.44 -6.95 -20.05
CA ASP A 98 -12.83 -6.82 -20.48
C ASP A 98 -13.73 -6.62 -19.27
N LEU A 99 -14.30 -5.43 -19.16
CA LEU A 99 -15.14 -5.07 -18.02
C LEU A 99 -16.51 -5.74 -18.06
N LYS A 100 -16.95 -6.26 -19.22
CA LYS A 100 -18.28 -6.88 -19.39
C LYS A 100 -18.47 -8.14 -18.54
N LYS A 101 -17.37 -8.83 -18.22
CA LYS A 101 -17.40 -10.04 -17.38
C LYS A 101 -17.71 -9.75 -15.90
N PHE A 102 -17.52 -8.51 -15.46
CA PHE A 102 -17.69 -8.13 -14.06
C PHE A 102 -19.13 -7.69 -13.78
N ASN A 103 -19.94 -8.66 -13.37
CA ASN A 103 -21.34 -8.45 -12.99
C ASN A 103 -21.60 -8.98 -11.57
N LEU A 104 -22.86 -8.90 -11.12
CA LEU A 104 -23.24 -9.38 -9.79
C LEU A 104 -23.03 -10.90 -9.62
N TYR A 105 -23.09 -11.68 -10.70
CA TYR A 105 -22.78 -13.11 -10.64
C TYR A 105 -21.29 -13.35 -10.37
N PHE A 106 -20.41 -12.65 -11.10
CA PHE A 106 -18.97 -12.66 -10.83
C PHE A 106 -18.66 -12.30 -9.37
N LEU A 107 -19.32 -11.26 -8.84
CA LEU A 107 -19.16 -10.85 -7.44
C LEU A 107 -19.57 -11.95 -6.46
N LYS A 108 -20.68 -12.66 -6.71
CA LYS A 108 -21.12 -13.79 -5.88
C LYS A 108 -20.09 -14.93 -5.90
N THR A 109 -19.54 -15.26 -7.06
CA THR A 109 -18.48 -16.27 -7.20
C THR A 109 -17.24 -15.87 -6.41
N ALA A 110 -16.83 -14.61 -6.48
CA ALA A 110 -15.69 -14.07 -5.74
C ALA A 110 -15.88 -14.20 -4.22
N VAL A 111 -17.05 -13.79 -3.71
CA VAL A 111 -17.41 -13.88 -2.28
C VAL A 111 -17.37 -15.34 -1.81
N ALA A 112 -17.96 -16.25 -2.58
CA ALA A 112 -17.98 -17.67 -2.23
C ALA A 112 -16.57 -18.26 -2.13
N LYS A 113 -15.65 -17.90 -3.04
CA LYS A 113 -14.24 -18.36 -2.98
C LYS A 113 -13.51 -17.80 -1.76
N VAL A 114 -13.69 -16.52 -1.42
CA VAL A 114 -13.10 -15.93 -0.20
C VAL A 114 -13.61 -16.62 1.06
N GLU A 115 -14.91 -16.90 1.15
CA GLU A 115 -15.50 -17.64 2.28
C GLU A 115 -14.99 -19.08 2.37
N GLN A 116 -14.73 -19.73 1.23
CA GLN A 116 -14.11 -21.05 1.19
C GLN A 116 -12.67 -21.02 1.74
N VAL A 117 -11.83 -20.11 1.21
CA VAL A 117 -10.43 -19.94 1.63
C VAL A 117 -10.30 -19.66 3.13
N ASN A 118 -11.21 -18.86 3.69
CA ASN A 118 -11.24 -18.56 5.12
C ASN A 118 -11.66 -19.76 5.98
N ARG A 119 -12.50 -20.68 5.47
CA ARG A 119 -12.93 -21.89 6.18
C ARG A 119 -11.90 -23.01 6.14
N GLU A 120 -11.28 -23.21 4.98
CA GLU A 120 -10.40 -24.35 4.72
C GLU A 120 -8.97 -24.19 5.27
N LYS A 121 -8.68 -23.09 5.99
CA LYS A 121 -7.32 -22.74 6.48
C LYS A 121 -6.27 -22.84 5.37
N VAL A 122 -6.65 -22.39 4.17
CA VAL A 122 -5.81 -22.43 2.97
C VAL A 122 -4.52 -21.63 3.17
N ALA A 123 -3.45 -22.07 2.48
CA ALA A 123 -2.09 -21.55 2.50
C ALA A 123 -1.91 -20.15 1.87
N LEU A 124 -2.89 -19.25 1.99
CA LEU A 124 -2.68 -17.84 1.68
C LEU A 124 -2.13 -17.12 2.90
N SER A 125 -1.22 -16.18 2.66
CA SER A 125 -0.73 -15.31 3.73
C SER A 125 -1.84 -14.40 4.25
N LEU A 126 -1.67 -13.91 5.48
CA LEU A 126 -2.64 -13.01 6.11
C LEU A 126 -2.82 -11.72 5.28
N PHE A 127 -1.73 -11.23 4.69
CA PHE A 127 -1.78 -10.09 3.79
C PHE A 127 -2.57 -10.39 2.51
N SER A 128 -2.38 -11.56 1.89
CA SER A 128 -3.15 -11.95 0.69
C SER A 128 -4.65 -12.05 0.97
N LYS A 129 -5.03 -12.65 2.11
CA LYS A 129 -6.43 -12.74 2.55
C LYS A 129 -7.04 -11.35 2.73
N TRP A 130 -6.34 -10.47 3.44
CA TRP A 130 -6.77 -9.08 3.63
C TRP A 130 -6.88 -8.31 2.31
N MET A 131 -5.86 -8.41 1.46
CA MET A 131 -5.81 -7.70 0.18
C MET A 131 -7.01 -8.06 -0.69
N ILE A 132 -7.32 -9.35 -0.83
CA ILE A 132 -8.47 -9.80 -1.62
C ILE A 132 -9.79 -9.37 -1.00
N GLN A 133 -9.94 -9.40 0.32
CA GLN A 133 -11.14 -8.89 0.99
C GLN A 133 -11.34 -7.39 0.75
N ALA A 134 -10.27 -6.60 0.82
CA ALA A 134 -10.33 -5.16 0.60
C ALA A 134 -10.67 -4.83 -0.87
N LEU A 135 -10.03 -5.52 -1.83
CA LEU A 135 -10.36 -5.40 -3.26
C LEU A 135 -11.78 -5.85 -3.58
N LEU A 136 -12.27 -6.90 -2.92
CA LEU A 136 -13.64 -7.39 -3.10
C LEU A 136 -14.66 -6.39 -2.54
N SER A 137 -14.36 -5.76 -1.40
CA SER A 137 -15.16 -4.66 -0.84
C SER A 137 -15.25 -3.48 -1.81
N ASP A 138 -14.13 -3.09 -2.42
CA ASP A 138 -14.11 -2.06 -3.46
C ASP A 138 -14.95 -2.45 -4.66
N LEU A 139 -14.77 -3.65 -5.20
CA LEU A 139 -15.52 -4.13 -6.35
C LEU A 139 -17.02 -4.20 -6.05
N LYS A 140 -17.41 -4.67 -4.86
CA LYS A 140 -18.79 -4.66 -4.41
C LYS A 140 -19.35 -3.24 -4.41
N SER A 141 -18.63 -2.28 -3.80
CA SER A 141 -19.06 -0.88 -3.76
C SER A 141 -19.25 -0.30 -5.16
N LEU A 142 -18.35 -0.65 -6.10
CA LEU A 142 -18.44 -0.21 -7.49
C LEU A 142 -19.65 -0.82 -8.21
N LEU A 143 -19.98 -2.08 -7.94
CA LEU A 143 -21.06 -2.81 -8.63
C LEU A 143 -22.45 -2.63 -8.00
N THR A 144 -22.55 -2.26 -6.72
CA THR A 144 -23.85 -2.18 -6.03
C THR A 144 -24.28 -0.76 -5.68
N ALA A 145 -23.40 0.24 -5.80
CA ALA A 145 -23.77 1.62 -5.48
C ALA A 145 -24.86 2.13 -6.47
N PRO A 146 -25.96 2.74 -5.99
CA PRO A 146 -27.06 3.19 -6.84
C PRO A 146 -26.61 4.11 -7.99
N GLN A 147 -25.66 5.01 -7.71
CA GLN A 147 -25.08 5.93 -8.71
C GLN A 147 -24.32 5.21 -9.83
N ASN A 148 -23.87 3.97 -9.60
CA ASN A 148 -23.06 3.20 -10.55
C ASN A 148 -23.88 2.23 -11.40
N LEU A 149 -25.18 2.04 -11.11
CA LEU A 149 -26.02 1.08 -11.84
C LEU A 149 -26.08 1.41 -13.34
N ASN A 150 -26.23 2.68 -13.68
CA ASN A 150 -26.21 3.15 -15.07
C ASN A 150 -24.87 2.82 -15.74
N PHE A 151 -23.76 3.03 -15.04
CA PHE A 151 -22.43 2.71 -15.55
C PHE A 151 -22.27 1.22 -15.86
N ILE A 152 -22.77 0.32 -15.01
CA ILE A 152 -22.72 -1.12 -15.26
C ILE A 152 -23.50 -1.48 -16.51
N THR A 153 -24.70 -0.92 -16.69
CA THR A 153 -25.51 -1.13 -17.90
C THR A 153 -24.79 -0.62 -19.15
N PHE A 154 -24.16 0.56 -19.10
CA PHE A 154 -23.37 1.08 -20.22
C PHE A 154 -22.17 0.20 -20.57
N VAL A 155 -21.43 -0.27 -19.56
CA VAL A 155 -20.29 -1.17 -19.74
C VAL A 155 -20.73 -2.49 -20.37
N GLN A 156 -21.82 -3.09 -19.88
CA GLN A 156 -22.36 -4.35 -20.40
C GLN A 156 -22.84 -4.21 -21.85
N ASN A 157 -23.46 -3.07 -22.19
CA ASN A 157 -23.94 -2.78 -23.54
C ASN A 157 -22.83 -2.32 -24.50
N GLY A 158 -21.59 -2.13 -24.02
CA GLY A 158 -20.46 -1.69 -24.83
C GLY A 158 -20.60 -0.27 -25.36
N THR A 159 -21.35 0.59 -24.68
CA THR A 159 -21.50 1.99 -25.06
C THR A 159 -20.30 2.80 -24.60
N ASP A 160 -19.82 3.71 -25.45
CA ASP A 160 -18.69 4.56 -25.10
C ASP A 160 -19.02 5.50 -23.94
N VAL A 161 -18.07 5.56 -23.02
CA VAL A 161 -18.21 6.20 -21.73
C VAL A 161 -17.53 7.57 -21.78
N THR A 162 -18.29 8.62 -22.06
CA THR A 162 -17.76 10.00 -22.16
C THR A 162 -17.84 10.78 -20.86
N SER A 163 -18.70 10.38 -19.92
CA SER A 163 -18.86 11.06 -18.63
C SER A 163 -17.60 10.97 -17.76
N PRO A 164 -17.07 12.09 -17.23
CA PRO A 164 -15.90 12.08 -16.34
C PRO A 164 -16.04 11.13 -15.14
N ALA A 165 -17.23 11.05 -14.54
CA ALA A 165 -17.50 10.15 -13.42
C ALA A 165 -17.35 8.68 -13.83
N PHE A 166 -17.87 8.32 -15.00
CA PHE A 166 -17.77 6.97 -15.51
C PHE A 166 -16.35 6.61 -15.96
N ILE A 167 -15.57 7.58 -16.46
CA ILE A 167 -14.14 7.38 -16.73
C ILE A 167 -13.39 7.05 -15.44
N ILE A 168 -13.69 7.74 -14.33
CA ILE A 168 -13.10 7.46 -13.02
C ILE A 168 -13.49 6.05 -12.55
N TRP A 169 -14.76 5.66 -12.68
CA TRP A 169 -15.21 4.32 -12.28
C TRP A 169 -14.63 3.21 -13.15
N SER A 170 -14.52 3.44 -14.46
CA SER A 170 -13.85 2.53 -15.39
C SER A 170 -12.38 2.33 -15.00
N LYS A 171 -11.65 3.40 -14.68
CA LYS A 171 -10.27 3.31 -14.18
C LYS A 171 -10.20 2.52 -12.87
N LYS A 172 -11.08 2.80 -11.90
CA LYS A 172 -11.13 2.06 -10.62
C LYS A 172 -11.39 0.57 -10.85
N MET A 173 -12.36 0.22 -11.71
CA MET A 173 -12.64 -1.18 -12.05
C MET A 173 -11.45 -1.84 -12.76
N LYS A 174 -10.81 -1.18 -13.71
CA LYS A 174 -9.62 -1.71 -14.41
C LYS A 174 -8.43 -1.96 -13.48
N MET A 175 -8.37 -1.28 -12.33
CA MET A 175 -7.32 -1.50 -11.33
C MET A 175 -7.65 -2.63 -10.35
N VAL A 176 -8.93 -2.79 -9.96
CA VAL A 176 -9.36 -3.74 -8.91
C VAL A 176 -9.80 -5.08 -9.49
N ALA A 177 -10.60 -5.06 -10.54
CA ALA A 177 -11.26 -6.25 -11.06
C ALA A 177 -10.30 -7.34 -11.58
N PRO A 178 -9.14 -7.02 -12.21
CA PRO A 178 -8.19 -8.04 -12.64
C PRO A 178 -7.60 -8.84 -11.47
N TRP A 179 -7.43 -8.22 -10.30
CA TRP A 179 -6.96 -8.92 -9.11
C TRP A 179 -7.96 -9.96 -8.62
N VAL A 180 -9.24 -9.60 -8.58
CA VAL A 180 -10.32 -10.52 -8.16
C VAL A 180 -10.49 -11.63 -9.20
N ASP A 181 -10.37 -11.31 -10.48
CA ASP A 181 -10.42 -12.29 -11.57
C ASP A 181 -9.26 -13.29 -11.50
N LEU A 182 -8.04 -12.80 -11.31
CA LEU A 182 -6.88 -13.64 -11.06
C LEU A 182 -7.15 -14.56 -9.87
N PHE A 183 -7.57 -13.99 -8.74
CA PHE A 183 -7.85 -14.77 -7.53
C PHE A 183 -8.89 -15.86 -7.77
N ILE A 184 -9.97 -15.61 -8.53
CA ILE A 184 -10.99 -16.63 -8.82
C ILE A 184 -10.42 -17.74 -9.70
N ASN A 185 -9.66 -17.38 -10.73
CA ASN A 185 -9.24 -18.30 -11.78
C ASN A 185 -7.92 -19.03 -11.49
N SER A 186 -7.10 -18.55 -10.57
CA SER A 186 -5.83 -19.18 -10.21
C SER A 186 -5.97 -20.13 -9.02
N VAL A 187 -5.00 -21.04 -8.88
CA VAL A 187 -4.82 -21.81 -7.65
C VAL A 187 -4.25 -20.90 -6.56
N ASP A 188 -4.57 -21.16 -5.28
CA ASP A 188 -4.18 -20.29 -4.17
C ASP A 188 -2.65 -20.11 -4.05
N SER A 189 -1.88 -21.18 -4.30
CA SER A 189 -0.40 -21.11 -4.31
C SER A 189 0.15 -20.24 -5.44
N GLU A 190 -0.50 -20.26 -6.61
CA GLU A 190 -0.14 -19.42 -7.75
C GLU A 190 -0.43 -17.95 -7.43
N PHE A 191 -1.61 -17.68 -6.86
CA PHE A 191 -1.96 -16.35 -6.38
C PHE A 191 -0.95 -15.82 -5.37
N GLU A 192 -0.58 -16.62 -4.36
CA GLU A 192 0.41 -16.23 -3.36
C GLU A 192 1.79 -15.95 -4.00
N SER A 193 2.20 -16.74 -4.99
CA SER A 193 3.46 -16.52 -5.72
C SER A 193 3.50 -15.17 -6.46
N ILE A 194 2.33 -14.66 -6.86
CA ILE A 194 2.16 -13.36 -7.52
C ILE A 194 2.17 -12.22 -6.50
N VAL A 195 1.64 -12.45 -5.30
CA VAL A 195 1.53 -11.45 -4.22
C VAL A 195 2.83 -11.28 -3.45
N ARG A 196 3.58 -12.37 -3.20
CA ARG A 196 4.83 -12.34 -2.42
C ARG A 196 5.85 -11.30 -2.92
N PRO A 197 6.15 -11.17 -4.22
CA PRO A 197 7.05 -10.12 -4.70
C PRO A 197 6.55 -8.70 -4.39
N ILE A 198 5.24 -8.49 -4.37
CA ILE A 198 4.61 -7.19 -4.07
C ILE A 198 4.76 -6.87 -2.59
N GLN A 199 4.64 -7.87 -1.71
CA GLN A 199 4.88 -7.70 -0.28
C GLN A 199 6.31 -7.21 -0.01
N LEU A 200 7.29 -7.88 -0.63
CA LEU A 200 8.70 -7.50 -0.50
C LEU A 200 8.98 -6.12 -1.10
N GLU A 201 8.46 -5.82 -2.30
CA GLU A 201 8.59 -4.49 -2.93
C GLU A 201 7.98 -3.40 -2.03
N ALA A 202 6.76 -3.61 -1.52
CA ALA A 202 6.09 -2.65 -0.64
C ALA A 202 6.91 -2.38 0.62
N LEU A 203 7.39 -3.42 1.31
CA LEU A 203 8.19 -3.27 2.52
C LEU A 203 9.50 -2.53 2.25
N GLN A 204 10.20 -2.89 1.17
CA GLN A 204 11.42 -2.22 0.73
C GLN A 204 11.17 -0.73 0.44
N THR A 205 10.13 -0.42 -0.33
CA THR A 205 9.78 0.95 -0.71
C THR A 205 9.40 1.79 0.52
N ILE A 206 8.69 1.21 1.48
CA ILE A 206 8.35 1.88 2.74
C ILE A 206 9.62 2.20 3.54
N ALA A 207 10.57 1.27 3.66
CA ALA A 207 11.85 1.52 4.34
C ALA A 207 12.64 2.65 3.67
N ILE A 208 12.77 2.61 2.33
CA ILE A 208 13.46 3.65 1.56
C ILE A 208 12.81 5.02 1.76
N TYR A 209 11.48 5.12 1.65
CA TYR A 209 10.80 6.40 1.78
C TYR A 209 10.76 6.91 3.23
N ALA A 210 10.70 6.03 4.23
CA ALA A 210 10.82 6.42 5.63
C ALA A 210 12.18 7.08 5.90
N ASP A 211 13.27 6.47 5.42
CA ASP A 211 14.62 7.04 5.49
C ASP A 211 14.72 8.39 4.74
N LEU A 212 14.10 8.49 3.56
CA LEU A 212 14.09 9.73 2.80
C LEU A 212 13.33 10.85 3.52
N LEU A 213 12.20 10.53 4.15
CA LEU A 213 11.45 11.49 4.96
C LEU A 213 12.29 11.98 6.13
N LEU A 214 13.03 11.10 6.82
CA LEU A 214 13.95 11.54 7.88
C LEU A 214 15.08 12.44 7.37
N LYS A 215 15.58 12.24 6.15
CA LYS A 215 16.66 13.06 5.58
C LYS A 215 16.21 14.49 5.23
N GLN A 216 14.90 14.77 5.28
CA GLN A 216 14.38 16.12 5.06
C GLN A 216 14.72 17.05 6.24
N SER A 217 14.90 18.33 5.93
CA SER A 217 15.44 19.34 6.87
C SER A 217 14.71 19.42 8.21
N ARG A 218 13.39 19.17 8.23
CA ARG A 218 12.56 19.19 9.44
C ARG A 218 12.95 18.16 10.51
N PHE A 219 13.66 17.09 10.15
CA PHE A 219 14.12 16.05 11.09
C PHE A 219 15.63 15.98 11.24
N LYS A 220 16.38 16.94 10.65
CA LYS A 220 17.85 16.90 10.65
C LYS A 220 18.44 16.81 12.06
N ASP A 221 17.81 17.46 13.03
CA ASP A 221 18.23 17.47 14.43
C ASP A 221 17.61 16.32 15.25
N ALA A 222 16.60 15.65 14.69
CA ALA A 222 15.88 14.53 15.31
C ALA A 222 16.41 13.16 14.87
N TRP A 223 17.49 13.12 14.07
CA TRP A 223 18.09 11.86 13.64
C TRP A 223 18.49 11.01 14.86
N PRO A 224 18.17 9.71 14.89
CA PRO A 224 18.51 8.86 16.03
C PRO A 224 20.02 8.87 16.26
N LYS A 225 20.43 9.31 17.46
CA LYS A 225 21.86 9.44 17.83
C LYS A 225 22.56 8.09 17.99
N LYS A 226 21.78 7.02 18.19
CA LYS A 226 22.25 5.64 18.28
C LYS A 226 21.63 4.85 17.14
N LYS A 227 22.48 4.16 16.36
CA LYS A 227 22.01 3.23 15.34
C LYS A 227 21.30 2.05 15.99
N SER A 228 20.11 1.72 15.50
CA SER A 228 19.39 0.53 15.95
C SER A 228 20.12 -0.73 15.47
N THR A 229 20.08 -1.77 16.29
CA THR A 229 20.51 -3.12 15.93
C THR A 229 19.33 -4.06 16.09
N LEU A 230 19.32 -5.22 15.43
CA LEU A 230 18.23 -6.22 15.60
C LEU A 230 18.01 -6.63 17.06
N THR A 231 19.07 -6.58 17.87
CA THR A 231 19.06 -6.89 19.30
C THR A 231 18.59 -5.74 20.18
N GLY A 232 18.47 -4.53 19.62
CA GLY A 232 18.17 -3.29 20.35
C GLY A 232 17.25 -2.38 19.55
N LEU A 233 16.14 -2.94 19.05
CA LEU A 233 15.07 -2.21 18.39
C LEU A 233 14.31 -1.35 19.41
N SER A 234 13.98 -0.12 19.03
CA SER A 234 13.37 0.88 19.91
C SER A 234 11.86 1.06 19.66
N PHE A 235 11.44 0.90 18.41
CA PHE A 235 10.06 0.99 17.96
C PHE A 235 9.44 -0.40 17.85
N PHE A 236 10.20 -1.38 17.35
CA PHE A 236 9.78 -2.77 17.23
C PHE A 236 10.29 -3.63 18.39
N ASN A 237 9.56 -4.69 18.69
CA ASN A 237 9.90 -5.67 19.72
C ASN A 237 9.71 -7.10 19.19
N TRP A 238 10.59 -8.00 19.62
CA TRP A 238 10.42 -9.43 19.42
C TRP A 238 9.29 -9.95 20.32
N LYS A 239 8.29 -10.59 19.72
CA LYS A 239 7.25 -11.36 20.41
C LYS A 239 7.37 -12.81 19.99
N GLU A 240 7.08 -13.71 20.92
CA GLU A 240 6.89 -15.11 20.58
C GLU A 240 5.62 -15.25 19.75
N LEU A 241 5.71 -15.97 18.62
CA LEU A 241 4.56 -16.31 17.81
C LEU A 241 3.65 -17.23 18.64
N GLN A 242 2.59 -16.67 19.20
CA GLN A 242 1.53 -17.50 19.76
C GLN A 242 0.76 -18.11 18.60
N GLU A 243 0.84 -19.44 18.43
CA GLU A 243 0.13 -20.18 17.38
C GLU A 243 -1.41 -20.14 17.55
N THR A 244 -1.93 -19.47 18.59
CA THR A 244 -3.32 -19.58 18.99
C THR A 244 -4.08 -18.27 18.73
N LYS A 245 -4.98 -18.37 17.74
CA LYS A 245 -5.88 -17.36 17.17
C LYS A 245 -5.25 -16.54 16.06
N GLU A 246 -5.48 -16.99 14.81
CA GLU A 246 -5.48 -16.08 13.66
C GLU A 246 -6.28 -14.83 14.09
N PRO A 247 -5.71 -13.61 13.99
CA PRO A 247 -6.48 -12.42 14.26
C PRO A 247 -7.71 -12.51 13.37
N ALA A 248 -8.91 -12.33 13.95
CA ALA A 248 -10.09 -12.13 13.14
C ALA A 248 -9.71 -11.04 12.14
N ILE A 249 -9.79 -11.34 10.84
CA ILE A 249 -9.37 -10.40 9.80
C ILE A 249 -10.39 -9.27 9.84
N ILE A 250 -10.17 -8.30 10.73
CA ILE A 250 -11.00 -7.12 10.90
C ILE A 250 -10.42 -6.11 9.92
N ALA A 251 -10.89 -6.16 8.68
CA ALA A 251 -10.84 -5.02 7.77
C ALA A 251 -11.79 -5.24 6.61
N ASN A 252 -13.01 -4.71 6.75
CA ASN A 252 -13.85 -4.35 5.60
C ASN A 252 -13.46 -2.95 5.06
N GLU A 253 -12.25 -2.46 5.34
CA GLU A 253 -11.82 -1.15 4.88
C GLU A 253 -11.49 -1.25 3.37
N PRO A 254 -12.22 -0.52 2.51
CA PRO A 254 -11.97 -0.49 1.07
C PRO A 254 -10.57 0.09 0.78
N LEU A 255 -9.85 -0.42 -0.24
CA LEU A 255 -8.56 0.17 -0.65
C LEU A 255 -8.77 1.49 -1.36
N LEU A 256 -9.86 1.61 -2.11
CA LEU A 256 -10.19 2.83 -2.82
C LEU A 256 -11.04 3.75 -1.93
N PRO A 257 -10.81 5.06 -1.98
CA PRO A 257 -11.69 6.01 -1.31
C PRO A 257 -13.11 5.85 -1.88
N GLN A 258 -14.04 5.48 -1.00
CA GLN A 258 -15.46 5.48 -1.30
C GLN A 258 -15.93 6.92 -1.24
N GLY A 259 -16.45 7.42 -2.37
CA GLY A 259 -16.95 8.78 -2.44
C GLY A 259 -18.16 8.93 -1.54
N SER A 260 -17.96 9.32 -0.29
CA SER A 260 -18.99 9.99 0.49
C SER A 260 -19.20 11.38 -0.13
N GLY A 261 -20.46 11.74 -0.35
CA GLY A 261 -20.90 12.98 -0.96
C GLY A 261 -20.66 14.23 -0.12
N SER A 262 -19.44 14.42 0.38
CA SER A 262 -18.92 15.69 0.85
C SER A 262 -17.46 15.77 0.42
N SER A 263 -17.25 15.90 -0.88
CA SER A 263 -16.03 16.51 -1.38
C SER A 263 -16.10 18.00 -1.02
N GLU A 264 -15.93 18.34 0.26
CA GLU A 264 -15.03 19.46 0.52
C GLU A 264 -13.70 18.96 -0.02
N ALA A 265 -13.42 19.30 -1.28
CA ALA A 265 -12.06 19.29 -1.76
C ALA A 265 -11.22 19.90 -0.64
N PRO A 266 -10.06 19.32 -0.25
CA PRO A 266 -9.20 19.96 0.73
C PRO A 266 -9.14 21.43 0.33
N PRO A 267 -9.54 22.38 1.21
CA PRO A 267 -9.68 23.76 0.82
C PRO A 267 -8.41 24.10 0.09
N ALA A 268 -8.53 24.54 -1.17
CA ALA A 268 -7.41 24.75 -2.05
C ALA A 268 -6.55 25.89 -1.46
N ALA A 269 -5.79 25.59 -0.42
CA ALA A 269 -4.81 26.46 0.20
C ALA A 269 -3.68 26.78 -0.80
N TRP A 270 -3.67 26.07 -1.93
CA TRP A 270 -2.75 26.19 -3.05
C TRP A 270 -3.39 26.71 -4.34
N THR A 271 -4.68 27.07 -4.36
CA THR A 271 -5.12 28.01 -5.41
C THR A 271 -4.61 29.39 -4.99
N PRO A 272 -3.75 30.04 -5.79
CA PRO A 272 -3.50 31.46 -5.61
C PRO A 272 -4.86 32.15 -5.56
N LYS A 273 -5.09 32.96 -4.52
CA LYS A 273 -6.31 33.79 -4.43
C LYS A 273 -6.35 34.86 -5.54
N ASP A 274 -5.30 34.93 -6.33
CA ASP A 274 -5.15 35.77 -7.50
C ASP A 274 -5.85 35.11 -8.71
N THR A 275 -7.17 34.93 -8.61
CA THR A 275 -7.98 34.86 -9.84
C THR A 275 -7.84 36.20 -10.55
N PRO A 276 -7.55 36.23 -11.87
CA PRO A 276 -7.38 37.48 -12.62
C PRO A 276 -8.60 38.41 -12.54
N ASP A 277 -9.77 37.87 -12.18
CA ASP A 277 -11.01 38.63 -12.00
C ASP A 277 -11.02 39.50 -10.72
N ALA A 278 -10.16 39.21 -9.74
CA ALA A 278 -10.05 39.97 -8.49
C ALA A 278 -9.20 41.25 -8.61
N ILE A 279 -8.55 41.46 -9.77
CA ILE A 279 -7.82 42.69 -10.10
C ILE A 279 -8.72 43.59 -10.97
N THR A 280 -9.99 43.75 -10.57
CA THR A 280 -10.80 44.88 -11.03
C THR A 280 -10.42 46.11 -10.20
N SER A 281 -9.34 46.76 -10.64
CA SER A 281 -9.04 48.21 -10.59
C SER A 281 -9.28 49.05 -9.32
N SER A 282 -9.62 48.50 -8.15
CA SER A 282 -10.05 49.32 -7.01
C SER A 282 -9.14 49.33 -5.78
N LYS A 283 -8.11 48.48 -5.66
CA LYS A 283 -7.18 48.54 -4.50
C LYS A 283 -5.76 48.11 -4.86
N LEU A 284 -5.05 48.93 -5.63
CA LEU A 284 -3.58 48.89 -5.63
C LEU A 284 -3.08 49.58 -4.34
N PRO A 285 -2.09 49.01 -3.63
CA PRO A 285 -1.46 49.69 -2.51
C PRO A 285 -0.91 51.07 -2.93
N PRO A 286 -0.83 52.07 -2.03
CA PRO A 286 -0.47 53.45 -2.37
C PRO A 286 0.94 53.65 -2.95
N ASN A 287 1.75 52.59 -3.08
CA ASN A 287 3.12 52.60 -3.56
C ASN A 287 3.35 51.70 -4.79
N TYR A 288 2.30 51.37 -5.53
CA TYR A 288 2.48 50.61 -6.77
C TYR A 288 3.14 51.49 -7.84
N PRO A 289 4.27 51.07 -8.44
CA PRO A 289 4.90 51.84 -9.51
C PRO A 289 3.93 51.97 -10.68
N THR A 290 3.75 53.20 -11.17
CA THR A 290 2.97 53.45 -12.39
C THR A 290 3.64 52.72 -13.56
N PRO A 291 2.86 52.08 -14.45
CA PRO A 291 3.40 51.46 -15.65
C PRO A 291 4.29 52.45 -16.40
N ASN A 292 5.47 52.01 -16.82
CA ASN A 292 6.37 52.84 -17.61
C ASN A 292 5.69 53.19 -18.94
N PRO A 293 5.39 54.48 -19.23
CA PRO A 293 4.74 54.87 -20.48
C PRO A 293 5.58 54.55 -21.72
N ASP A 294 6.90 54.39 -21.54
CA ASP A 294 7.85 54.11 -22.62
C ASP A 294 8.15 52.61 -22.78
N TYR A 295 7.38 51.71 -22.14
CA TYR A 295 7.56 50.28 -22.32
C TYR A 295 7.13 49.85 -23.73
N LEU A 296 8.12 49.52 -24.56
CA LEU A 296 7.90 48.80 -25.80
C LEU A 296 8.08 47.30 -25.53
N PRO A 297 7.05 46.47 -25.72
CA PRO A 297 7.20 45.03 -25.60
C PRO A 297 8.23 44.55 -26.63
N PRO A 298 9.09 43.59 -26.28
CA PRO A 298 10.07 43.06 -27.22
C PRO A 298 9.37 42.38 -28.39
N ASP A 299 9.83 42.64 -29.62
CA ASP A 299 9.28 42.06 -30.85
C ASP A 299 9.31 40.52 -30.86
N ARG A 300 10.18 39.92 -30.05
CA ARG A 300 10.31 38.47 -29.92
C ARG A 300 10.52 38.10 -28.47
N LEU A 301 9.65 37.23 -27.97
CA LEU A 301 9.88 36.53 -26.72
C LEU A 301 11.04 35.53 -26.92
N PRO A 302 11.89 35.30 -25.91
CA PRO A 302 12.87 34.23 -25.97
C PRO A 302 12.15 32.90 -26.23
N GLN A 303 12.71 32.08 -27.11
CA GLN A 303 12.17 30.75 -27.33
C GLN A 303 12.32 29.93 -26.05
N PRO A 304 11.33 29.10 -25.68
CA PRO A 304 11.45 28.23 -24.54
C PRO A 304 12.67 27.33 -24.72
N VAL A 305 13.61 27.43 -23.79
CA VAL A 305 14.79 26.55 -23.77
C VAL A 305 14.30 25.17 -23.35
N ASN A 306 14.38 24.22 -24.27
CA ASN A 306 13.96 22.85 -24.01
C ASN A 306 15.15 22.07 -23.41
N ASP A 307 15.51 22.38 -22.16
CA ASP A 307 16.66 21.78 -21.44
C ASP A 307 16.52 20.26 -21.18
N TRP A 308 15.41 19.65 -21.60
CA TRP A 308 15.06 18.26 -21.35
C TRP A 308 15.48 17.30 -22.48
N ILE A 309 15.96 17.81 -23.61
CA ILE A 309 16.46 16.97 -24.72
C ILE A 309 17.98 17.12 -24.76
N GLN A 310 18.69 16.29 -24.00
CA GLN A 310 20.09 16.04 -24.28
C GLN A 310 20.18 15.34 -25.64
N ALA A 311 20.88 15.99 -26.58
CA ALA A 311 21.14 15.47 -27.91
C ALA A 311 21.85 14.10 -27.81
N GLN A 312 21.39 13.16 -28.64
CA GLN A 312 22.04 11.88 -28.89
C GLN A 312 23.41 12.07 -29.56
#